data_AF-A0A7C6XWM5-F1
#
_entry.id   AF-A0A7C6XWM5-F1
#
_cell.length_a   1.000
_cell.length_b   1.000
_cell.length_c   1.000
_cell.angle_alpha   90.00
_cell.angle_beta   90.00
_cell.angle_gamma   90.00
#
_symmetry.space_group_name_H-M   'P 1'
#
loop_
_entity.id
_entity.type
_entity.pdbx_description
1 polymer ?
#
loop_
_entity_poly.entity_id
_entity_poly.type
_entity_poly.pdbx_seq_one_letter_code
_entity_poly.pdbx_strand_id
1 'polypeptide(L)'
;MYEIAGEVLAAGAALYGVDTDALSYIGGMDGRVYGYARGGREYVLKLAPMDAGRLSALNEQLDFMRYLADGGVRLARPVPSLGGRLVETLPS
;
A
#
# COMPACT_ATOMS: atom_id res chain seq x y z
N MET A 1 10.06 16.25 1.19
CA MET A 1 9.80 14.97 1.89
C MET A 1 8.28 14.85 2.01
N TYR A 2 7.68 13.71 1.67
CA TYR A 2 6.23 13.55 1.86
C TYR A 2 5.91 13.41 3.36
N GLU A 3 5.07 14.30 3.85
CA GLU A 3 4.46 14.18 5.16
C GLU A 3 3.10 13.51 5.00
N ILE A 4 2.82 12.55 5.87
CA ILE A 4 1.51 11.89 5.99
C ILE A 4 1.07 12.18 7.41
N ALA A 5 -0.12 12.74 7.56
CA ALA A 5 -0.69 13.05 8.86
C ALA A 5 -0.90 11.76 9.68
N GLY A 6 -0.77 11.84 11.00
CA GLY A 6 -0.83 10.67 11.88
C GLY A 6 -2.17 9.93 11.78
N GLU A 7 -3.25 10.67 11.58
CA GLU A 7 -4.60 10.17 11.35
C GLU A 7 -4.72 9.38 10.03
N VAL A 8 -4.05 9.82 8.96
CA VAL A 8 -4.03 9.12 7.67
C VAL A 8 -3.22 7.83 7.79
N LEU A 9 -2.11 7.85 8.52
CA LEU A 9 -1.33 6.64 8.81
C LEU A 9 -2.14 5.64 9.62
N ALA A 10 -2.82 6.09 10.68
CA ALA A 10 -3.65 5.24 11.53
C ALA A 10 -4.84 4.65 10.74
N ALA A 11 -5.55 5.45 9.96
CA ALA A 11 -6.64 4.98 9.10
C ALA A 11 -6.13 3.98 8.05
N GLY A 12 -4.98 4.25 7.43
CA GLY A 12 -4.37 3.35 6.45
C GLY A 12 -3.95 2.01 7.05
N ALA A 13 -3.37 2.01 8.25
CA ALA A 13 -2.98 0.78 8.96
C ALA A 13 -4.20 -0.05 9.38
N ALA A 14 -5.25 0.61 9.87
CA ALA A 14 -6.50 -0.03 10.29
C ALA A 14 -7.20 -0.80 9.14
N LEU A 15 -7.08 -0.33 7.90
CA LEU A 15 -7.61 -1.05 6.71
C LEU A 15 -6.97 -2.44 6.51
N TYR A 16 -5.84 -2.70 7.15
CA TYR A 16 -5.16 -4.01 7.14
C TYR A 16 -5.16 -4.69 8.52
N GLY A 17 -5.86 -4.13 9.51
CA GLY A 17 -5.91 -4.66 10.88
C GLY A 17 -4.56 -4.61 11.57
N VAL A 18 -3.83 -3.50 11.37
CA VAL A 18 -2.49 -3.27 11.90
C VAL A 18 -2.51 -1.98 12.69
N ASP A 19 -1.92 -2.01 13.89
CA ASP A 19 -1.71 -0.82 14.71
C ASP A 19 -0.45 -0.07 14.26
N THR A 20 -0.41 1.25 14.46
CA THR A 20 0.68 2.09 13.95
C THR A 20 2.02 1.83 14.65
N ASP A 21 2.00 1.27 15.86
CA ASP A 21 3.17 0.84 16.63
C ASP A 21 3.86 -0.40 16.03
N ALA A 22 3.12 -1.21 15.26
CA ALA A 22 3.67 -2.34 14.50
C ALA A 22 4.32 -1.92 13.17
N LEU A 23 4.22 -0.64 12.79
CA LEU A 23 4.79 -0.13 11.54
C LEU A 23 6.22 0.38 11.73
N SER A 24 7.12 -0.09 10.87
CA SER A 24 8.48 0.43 10.77
C SER A 24 8.64 1.24 9.48
N TYR A 25 9.00 2.52 9.58
CA TYR A 25 9.28 3.32 8.37
C TYR A 25 10.55 2.81 7.67
N ILE A 26 10.43 2.44 6.40
CA ILE A 26 11.52 1.87 5.59
C ILE A 26 11.92 2.75 4.40
N GLY A 27 11.40 3.98 4.32
CA GLY A 27 11.71 4.95 3.28
C GLY A 27 10.54 5.26 2.36
N GLY A 28 10.85 5.71 1.14
CA GLY A 28 9.85 6.08 0.12
C GLY A 28 10.29 7.30 -0.67
N MET A 29 10.08 7.25 -1.98
CA MET A 29 10.43 8.35 -2.90
C MET A 29 9.19 9.20 -3.23
N ASP A 30 8.11 8.52 -3.60
CA ASP A 30 6.85 9.10 -4.07
C ASP A 30 5.70 8.89 -3.06
N GLY A 31 6.07 8.78 -1.78
CA GLY A 31 5.19 8.49 -0.66
C GLY A 31 6.00 8.00 0.54
N ARG A 32 5.31 7.45 1.54
CA ARG A 32 5.90 6.81 2.71
C ARG A 32 5.63 5.31 2.70
N VAL A 33 6.65 4.53 2.97
CA VAL A 33 6.62 3.07 2.94
C VAL A 33 6.96 2.54 4.33
N TYR A 34 6.14 1.60 4.80
CA TYR A 34 6.26 0.99 6.11
C TYR A 34 6.32 -0.53 5.97
N GLY A 35 7.25 -1.16 6.68
CA GLY A 35 7.28 -2.61 6.87
C GLY A 35 6.48 -3.01 8.11
N TYR A 36 5.82 -4.17 8.07
CA TYR A 36 5.14 -4.75 9.23
C TYR A 36 4.98 -6.27 9.09
N ALA A 37 4.82 -6.95 10.23
CA ALA A 37 4.55 -8.39 10.27
C ALA A 37 3.09 -8.67 10.64
N ARG A 38 2.44 -9.61 9.96
CA ARG A 38 1.08 -10.08 10.28
C ARG A 38 0.97 -11.58 10.07
N GLY A 39 0.66 -12.35 11.12
CA GLY A 39 0.53 -13.81 11.01
C GLY A 39 1.82 -14.49 10.55
N GLY A 40 2.98 -14.04 11.04
CA GLY A 40 4.29 -14.62 10.73
C GLY A 40 4.82 -14.32 9.32
N ARG A 41 4.20 -13.38 8.59
CA ARG A 41 4.63 -12.93 7.26
C ARG A 41 4.92 -11.44 7.28
N GLU A 42 5.93 -11.03 6.52
CA GLU A 42 6.30 -9.63 6.31
C GLU A 42 5.50 -8.99 5.17
N TYR A 43 5.13 -7.74 5.35
CA TYR A 43 4.34 -6.95 4.41
C TYR A 43 4.89 -5.53 4.29
N VAL A 44 4.46 -4.85 3.24
CA VAL A 44 4.78 -3.46 2.97
C VAL A 44 3.48 -2.67 2.80
N LEU A 45 3.32 -1.59 3.56
CA LEU A 45 2.25 -0.60 3.42
C LEU A 45 2.85 0.66 2.76
N LYS A 46 2.29 1.07 1.61
CA LYS A 46 2.67 2.32 0.94
C LYS A 46 1.51 3.32 1.02
N LEU A 47 1.79 4.50 1.55
CA LEU A 47 0.89 5.65 1.55
C LEU A 47 1.48 6.73 0.66
N ALA A 48 0.73 7.18 -0.33
CA ALA A 48 1.20 8.16 -1.31
C ALA A 48 0.06 9.12 -1.66
N PRO A 49 0.36 10.42 -1.85
CA PRO A 49 -0.61 11.35 -2.39
C PRO A 49 -1.04 10.94 -3.79
N MET A 50 -2.35 10.89 -4.02
CA MET A 50 -2.94 10.46 -5.28
C MET A 50 -3.90 11.53 -5.80
N ASP A 51 -3.67 11.96 -7.04
CA ASP A 51 -4.68 12.62 -7.86
C ASP A 51 -5.34 11.59 -8.80
N ALA A 52 -6.36 12.02 -9.55
CA ALA A 52 -7.07 11.14 -10.47
C ALA A 52 -6.18 10.52 -11.55
N GLY A 53 -5.17 11.26 -12.04
CA GLY A 53 -4.24 10.78 -13.05
C GLY A 53 -3.31 9.69 -12.49
N ARG A 54 -2.75 9.90 -11.31
CA ARG A 54 -1.90 8.93 -10.61
C ARG A 54 -2.66 7.67 -10.21
N LEU A 55 -3.93 7.82 -9.82
CA LEU A 55 -4.80 6.67 -9.52
C LEU A 55 -5.06 5.83 -10.77
N SER A 56 -5.30 6.47 -11.93
CA SER A 56 -5.44 5.76 -13.21
C SER A 56 -4.18 4.99 -13.57
N ALA A 57 -3.02 5.64 -13.50
CA ALA A 57 -1.72 5.01 -13.79
C ALA A 57 -1.41 3.85 -12.82
N LEU A 58 -1.78 3.97 -11.54
CA LEU A 58 -1.63 2.88 -10.57
C LEU A 58 -2.47 1.66 -10.96
N ASN A 59 -3.71 1.87 -11.41
CA ASN A 59 -4.56 0.76 -11.87
C ASN A 59 -3.95 0.05 -13.09
N GLU A 60 -3.39 0.80 -14.05
CA GLU A 60 -2.66 0.23 -15.20
C GLU A 60 -1.43 -0.58 -14.74
N GLN A 61 -0.69 -0.09 -13.74
CA GLN A 61 0.43 -0.83 -13.16
C GLN A 61 -0.03 -2.14 -12.50
N LEU A 62 -1.15 -2.13 -11.77
CA LEU A 62 -1.71 -3.33 -11.16
C LEU A 62 -2.17 -4.35 -12.21
N ASP A 63 -2.76 -3.89 -13.31
CA ASP A 63 -3.13 -4.73 -14.44
C ASP A 63 -1.91 -5.38 -15.10
N PHE A 64 -0.82 -4.63 -15.26
CA PHE A 64 0.43 -5.19 -15.78
C PHE A 64 1.08 -6.18 -14.81
N MET A 65 1.08 -5.89 -13.51
CA MET A 65 1.54 -6.83 -12.49
C MET A 65 0.75 -8.14 -12.52
N ARG A 66 -0.57 -8.06 -12.70
CA ARG A 66 -1.43 -9.24 -12.87
C ARG A 66 -1.02 -10.05 -14.10
N TYR A 67 -0.87 -9.40 -15.25
CA TYR A 67 -0.42 -10.06 -16.48
C TYR A 67 0.92 -10.81 -16.30
N LEU A 68 1.90 -10.17 -15.67
CA LEU A 68 3.20 -10.79 -15.37
C LEU A 68 3.05 -12.00 -14.44
N ALA A 69 2.24 -11.86 -13.39
CA ALA A 69 1.99 -12.91 -12.42
C ALA A 69 1.30 -14.13 -13.04
N ASP A 70 0.36 -13.90 -13.97
CA ASP A 70 -0.34 -14.94 -14.72
C ASP A 70 0.60 -15.65 -15.71
N GLY A 71 1.59 -14.92 -16.25
CA GLY A 71 2.69 -15.46 -17.04
C GLY A 71 3.76 -16.22 -16.24
N GLY A 72 3.59 -16.40 -14.92
CA GLY A 72 4.52 -17.13 -14.06
C GLY A 72 5.70 -16.33 -13.54
N VAL A 73 5.73 -15.01 -13.76
CA VAL A 73 6.76 -14.14 -13.20
C VAL A 73 6.57 -14.02 -11.68
N ARG A 74 7.64 -14.25 -10.92
CA ARG A 74 7.64 -14.03 -9.46
C ARG A 74 7.78 -12.54 -9.17
N LEU A 75 6.78 -11.99 -8.48
CA LEU A 75 6.73 -10.59 -8.06
C LEU A 75 6.02 -10.44 -6.71
N ALA A 76 6.26 -9.32 -6.04
CA ALA A 76 5.53 -8.96 -4.83
C ALA A 76 4.10 -8.58 -5.22
N ARG A 77 3.15 -9.47 -4.95
CA ARG A 77 1.73 -9.26 -5.29
C ARG A 77 1.10 -8.26 -4.30
N PRO A 78 0.26 -7.33 -4.79
CA PRO A 78 -0.49 -6.45 -3.91
C PRO A 78 -1.42 -7.29 -3.02
N VAL A 79 -1.55 -6.89 -1.76
CA VAL A 79 -2.40 -7.56 -0.78
C VAL A 79 -3.66 -6.70 -0.62
N PRO A 80 -4.86 -7.27 -0.76
CA PRO A 80 -6.08 -6.50 -0.57
C PRO A 80 -6.24 -6.06 0.89
N SER A 81 -6.89 -4.91 1.10
CA SER A 81 -7.37 -4.48 2.40
C SER A 81 -8.38 -5.49 2.98
N LEU A 82 -8.75 -5.31 4.25
CA LEU A 82 -9.86 -6.04 4.87
C LEU A 82 -11.19 -5.82 4.13
N GLY A 83 -11.32 -4.72 3.39
CA GLY A 83 -12.46 -4.43 2.51
C GLY A 83 -12.37 -5.08 1.13
N GLY A 84 -11.34 -5.88 0.84
CA GLY A 84 -11.17 -6.58 -0.43
C GLY A 84 -10.63 -5.73 -1.58
N ARG A 85 -10.16 -4.49 -1.32
CA ARG A 85 -9.67 -3.57 -2.35
C ARG A 85 -8.15 -3.58 -2.42
N LEU A 86 -7.59 -3.51 -3.63
CA LEU A 86 -6.13 -3.39 -3.84
C LEU A 86 -5.61 -1.95 -3.68
N VAL A 87 -6.49 -0.97 -3.86
CA VAL A 87 -6.21 0.45 -3.68
C VAL A 87 -7.31 1.06 -2.81
N GLU A 88 -6.88 1.81 -1.81
CA GLU A 88 -7.75 2.54 -0.89
C GLU A 88 -7.41 4.02 -0.99
N THR A 89 -8.43 4.87 -1.00
CA THR A 89 -8.27 6.33 -0.99
C THR A 89 -8.76 6.87 0.34
N LEU A 90 -7.90 7.61 1.04
CA LEU A 90 -8.24 8.28 2.28
C LEU A 90 -8.32 9.79 2.02
N PRO A 91 -9.29 10.50 2.64
CA PRO A 91 -9.28 11.96 2.61
C PRO A 91 -8.05 12.49 3.34
N SER A 92 -7.45 13.54 2.79
CA SER A 92 -6.36 14.31 3.41
C SER A 92 -6.87 15.63 3.97
#